data_AF-A0A965HN09-F1
#
_entry.id   AF-A0A965HN09-F1
#
_cell.length_a   1.000
_cell.length_b   1.000
_cell.length_c   1.000
_cell.angle_alpha   90.00
_cell.angle_beta   90.00
_cell.angle_gamma   90.00
#
_symmetry.space_group_name_H-M   'P 1'
#
loop_
_entity.id
_entity.type
_entity.pdbx_description
1 polymer ?
#
loop_
_entity_poly.entity_id
_entity_poly.type
_entity_poly.pdbx_seq_one_letter_code
_entity_poly.pdbx_strand_id
1 'polypeptide(L)' 'MLFQRTLAQTIRATGVGLHSGNKVELTLRPAPADHGIVFRR' A
#
# COMPACT_ATOMS: atom_id res chain seq x y z
N MET A 1 -13.25 20.94 -9.05
CA MET A 1 -11.79 20.65 -9.12
C MET A 1 -11.57 19.21 -8.69
N LEU A 2 -10.67 18.47 -9.36
CA LEU A 2 -10.33 17.11 -8.95
C LEU A 2 -9.12 17.17 -8.02
N PHE A 3 -9.26 16.65 -6.80
CA PHE A 3 -8.20 16.65 -5.80
C PHE A 3 -7.45 15.31 -5.77
N GLN A 4 -6.18 15.36 -5.35
CA GLN A 4 -5.42 14.14 -5.05
C GLN A 4 -6.09 13.34 -3.93
N ARG A 5 -5.88 12.03 -3.96
CA ARG A 5 -6.50 11.10 -3.01
C ARG A 5 -5.43 10.23 -2.36
N THR A 6 -5.63 9.99 -1.08
CA THR A 6 -4.86 9.01 -0.31
C THR A 6 -5.82 8.17 0.53
N LEU A 7 -5.31 7.18 1.25
CA LEU A 7 -6.13 6.33 2.11
C LEU A 7 -6.61 7.10 3.34
N ALA A 8 -7.85 6.86 3.77
CA ALA A 8 -8.38 7.43 5.01
C ALA A 8 -7.73 6.84 6.27
N GLN A 9 -7.27 5.59 6.19
CA GLN A 9 -6.62 4.87 7.29
C GLN A 9 -5.64 3.83 6.76
N THR A 10 -4.78 3.31 7.63
CA THR A 10 -3.86 2.22 7.27
C THR A 10 -4.64 0.91 7.07
N ILE A 11 -4.31 0.18 6.00
CA ILE A 11 -4.91 -1.12 5.67
C ILE A 11 -3.83 -2.19 5.77
N ARG A 12 -4.17 -3.35 6.35
CA ARG A 12 -3.31 -4.53 6.40
C ARG A 12 -3.96 -5.70 5.70
N ALA A 13 -3.17 -6.46 4.96
CA ALA A 13 -3.57 -7.70 4.32
C ALA A 13 -2.47 -8.74 4.45
N THR A 14 -2.84 -10.02 4.43
CA THR A 14 -1.91 -11.15 4.43
C THR A 14 -2.21 -12.04 3.24
N GLY A 15 -1.17 -12.56 2.60
CA GLY A 15 -1.31 -13.45 1.45
C GLY A 15 -0.09 -14.34 1.24
N VAL A 16 -0.05 -15.00 0.08
CA VAL A 16 1.08 -15.84 -0.35
C VAL A 16 1.71 -15.19 -1.58
N GLY A 17 3.04 -15.02 -1.57
CA GLY A 17 3.77 -14.47 -2.70
C GLY A 17 3.81 -15.46 -3.87
N LEU A 18 3.31 -15.07 -5.04
CA LEU A 18 3.17 -15.98 -6.20
C LEU A 18 4.48 -16.70 -6.57
N HIS A 19 5.59 -15.96 -6.63
CA HIS A 19 6.88 -16.52 -7.05
C HIS A 19 7.67 -17.20 -5.93
N SER A 20 7.45 -16.81 -4.67
CA SER A 20 8.20 -17.35 -3.54
C SER A 20 7.47 -18.46 -2.79
N GLY A 21 6.14 -18.53 -2.91
CA GLY A 21 5.29 -19.40 -2.10
C GLY A 21 5.22 -19.01 -0.61
N ASN A 22 5.89 -17.92 -0.20
CA ASN A 22 6.00 -17.54 1.19
C ASN A 22 4.81 -16.68 1.65
N LYS A 23 4.43 -16.82 2.93
CA LYS A 23 3.50 -15.91 3.58
C LYS A 23 4.07 -14.49 3.60
N VAL A 24 3.27 -13.51 3.18
CA VAL A 24 3.63 -12.09 3.15
C VAL A 24 2.55 -11.26 3.83
N GLU A 25 2.98 -10.18 4.47
CA GLU A 25 2.10 -9.13 5.01
C GLU A 25 2.28 -7.85 4.19
N LEU A 26 1.17 -7.27 3.74
CA LEU A 26 1.12 -6.00 3.01
C LEU A 26 0.47 -4.95 3.90
N THR A 27 1.14 -3.81 4.06
CA THR A 27 0.57 -2.62 4.73
C THR A 27 0.49 -1.46 3.75
N LEU A 28 -0.71 -0.94 3.52
CA LEU A 28 -0.94 0.27 2.75
C LEU A 28 -1.16 1.45 3.70
N ARG A 29 -0.45 2.55 3.49
CA ARG A 29 -0.44 3.72 4.39
C ARG A 29 -0.93 4.98 3.66
N PRO A 30 -1.61 5.90 4.35
CA PRO A 30 -1.81 7.25 3.83
C PRO A 30 -0.47 7.93 3.53
N ALA A 31 -0.50 8.85 2.58
CA ALA A 31 0.66 9.61 2.12
C ALA A 31 0.25 11.07 1.83
N PRO A 32 1.16 12.04 2.02
CA PRO A 32 0.88 13.44 1.72
C PRO A 32 0.68 13.68 0.22
N ALA A 33 0.19 14.88 -0.14
CA ALA A 33 0.07 15.30 -1.53
C ALA A 33 1.43 15.24 -2.25
N ASP A 34 1.38 14.99 -3.56
CA ASP A 34 2.53 14.88 -4.49
C ASP A 34 3.51 13.72 -4.20
N HIS A 35 3.21 12.85 -3.24
CA HIS A 35 4.06 11.70 -2.92
C HIS A 35 4.07 10.59 -4.00
N GLY A 36 3.00 10.48 -4.79
CA GLY A 36 2.81 9.39 -5.75
C GLY A 36 2.56 8.02 -5.09
N ILE A 37 2.83 6.95 -5.84
CA ILE A 37 2.71 5.55 -5.37
C ILE A 37 4.11 4.99 -5.17
N VAL A 38 4.46 4.62 -3.95
CA VAL A 38 5.77 4.09 -3.58
C VAL A 38 5.62 2.70 -2.96
N PHE A 39 6.37 1.74 -3.48
CA PHE A 39 6.53 0.42 -2.87
C PHE A 39 7.74 0.40 -1.94
N ARG A 40 7.62 -0.27 -0.79
CA ARG A 40 8.71 -0.48 0.16
C ARG A 40 8.76 -1.96 0.55
N ARG A 41 9.96 -2.52 0.57
CA ARG A 41 10.26 -3.86 1.09
C ARG A 41 10.65 -3.81 2.56
#